data_AF-A0A1F7LPT2-F1
#
_entry.id   AF-A0A1F7LPT2-F1
#
_cell.length_a   1.000
_cell.length_b   1.000
_cell.length_c   1.000
_cell.angle_alpha   90.00
_cell.angle_beta   90.00
_cell.angle_gamma   90.00
#
_symmetry.space_group_name_H-M   'P 1'
#
loop_
_entity.id
_entity.type
_entity.pdbx_description
1 polymer ?
#
loop_
_entity_poly.entity_id
_entity_poly.type
_entity_poly.pdbx_seq_one_letter_code
_entity_poly.pdbx_strand_id
1 'polypeptide(L)'
;MRTASLLAALVDQPQGITAAALAQRLDIPKSTLSLILRHFLELGIVERAHDRAGIVIGPELVKLAFRIVSNLQVPRVARPHLEWLARETHENVYLGVQNGLKAIYIDRVDGTESVRVNVELGAPRPLHATAIGKLILACSPPSLLDAVLRIDGLPAMTPHTITDPTRLRRELEEVRRRGFSTSDGENIDGLYAIAVPVIVRGRIVAGICISVPGSPGLQTRPRWAPKMLKAAQRISRDLTAHPQPDGSAPSPGDFRPARPRATTRGPARRRASARSESRRG
;
A
#
# COMPACT_ATOMS: atom_id res chain seq x y z
N MET A 1 -5.96 -9.12 13.67
CA MET A 1 -4.93 -9.69 12.78
C MET A 1 -5.49 -10.67 11.75
N ARG A 2 -6.32 -11.66 12.12
CA ARG A 2 -6.81 -12.72 11.20
C ARG A 2 -7.60 -12.23 9.96
N THR A 3 -8.35 -11.14 10.08
CA THR A 3 -9.23 -10.62 9.02
C THR A 3 -8.48 -9.95 7.87
N ALA A 4 -7.36 -9.27 8.15
CA ALA A 4 -6.53 -8.62 7.13
C ALA A 4 -5.74 -9.66 6.31
N SER A 5 -5.22 -10.69 6.98
CA SER A 5 -4.54 -11.83 6.33
C SER A 5 -5.45 -12.58 5.36
N LEU A 6 -6.77 -12.63 5.65
CA LEU A 6 -7.76 -13.19 4.74
C LEU A 6 -7.85 -12.42 3.42
N LEU A 7 -7.95 -11.08 3.48
CA LEU A 7 -8.00 -10.25 2.27
C LEU A 7 -6.70 -10.37 1.47
N ALA A 8 -5.55 -10.35 2.15
CA ALA A 8 -4.25 -10.54 1.49
C ALA A 8 -4.18 -11.89 0.73
N ALA A 9 -4.60 -12.98 1.36
CA ALA A 9 -4.61 -14.30 0.72
C ALA A 9 -5.58 -14.40 -0.47
N LEU A 10 -6.64 -13.59 -0.51
CA LEU A 10 -7.57 -13.52 -1.64
C LEU A 10 -7.02 -12.69 -2.81
N VAL A 11 -6.25 -11.62 -2.54
CA VAL A 11 -5.63 -10.80 -3.58
C VAL A 11 -4.67 -11.62 -4.45
N ASP A 12 -3.96 -12.59 -3.87
CA ASP A 12 -3.06 -13.50 -4.58
C ASP A 12 -3.79 -14.56 -5.43
N GLN A 13 -5.13 -14.56 -5.45
CA GLN A 13 -5.95 -15.60 -6.08
C GLN A 13 -7.01 -14.98 -7.01
N PRO A 14 -6.62 -14.43 -8.17
CA PRO A 14 -7.54 -13.74 -9.06
C PRO A 14 -8.65 -14.63 -9.64
N GLN A 15 -8.42 -15.95 -9.70
CA GLN A 15 -9.43 -16.94 -10.12
C GLN A 15 -10.33 -17.42 -8.97
N GLY A 16 -10.07 -16.95 -7.75
CA GLY A 16 -10.79 -17.33 -6.54
C GLY A 16 -10.24 -18.57 -5.84
N ILE A 17 -10.52 -18.64 -4.54
CA ILE A 17 -10.11 -19.75 -3.66
C ILE A 17 -11.32 -20.27 -2.88
N THR A 18 -11.39 -21.58 -2.68
CA THR A 18 -12.48 -22.17 -1.89
C THR A 18 -12.31 -21.83 -0.41
N ALA A 19 -13.42 -21.76 0.35
CA ALA A 19 -13.37 -21.53 1.79
C ALA A 19 -12.55 -22.62 2.53
N ALA A 20 -12.57 -23.86 2.05
CA ALA A 20 -11.79 -24.95 2.63
C ALA A 20 -10.28 -24.73 2.46
N ALA A 21 -9.84 -24.39 1.24
CA ALA A 21 -8.43 -24.10 0.96
C ALA A 21 -7.95 -22.84 1.69
N LEU A 22 -8.80 -21.81 1.79
CA LEU A 22 -8.50 -20.58 2.51
C LEU A 22 -8.36 -20.82 4.02
N ALA A 23 -9.23 -21.64 4.63
CA ALA A 23 -9.13 -22.01 6.04
C ALA A 23 -7.81 -22.74 6.36
N GLN A 24 -7.41 -23.67 5.48
CA GLN A 24 -6.17 -24.41 5.61
C GLN A 24 -4.95 -23.49 5.46
N ARG A 25 -4.95 -22.60 4.46
CA ARG A 25 -3.84 -21.66 4.20
C ARG A 25 -3.62 -20.67 5.34
N LEU A 26 -4.71 -20.25 6.00
CA LEU A 26 -4.66 -19.27 7.09
C LEU A 26 -4.57 -19.91 8.48
N ASP A 27 -4.60 -21.25 8.56
CA ASP A 27 -4.66 -22.03 9.80
C ASP A 27 -5.75 -21.54 10.77
N ILE A 28 -7.00 -21.44 10.26
CA ILE A 28 -8.15 -21.01 11.06
C ILE A 28 -9.33 -21.98 10.97
N PRO A 29 -10.12 -22.14 12.05
CA PRO A 29 -11.32 -22.98 12.03
C PRO A 29 -12.33 -22.53 10.96
N LYS A 30 -12.93 -23.49 10.26
CA LYS A 30 -13.95 -23.23 9.21
C LYS A 30 -15.12 -22.39 9.72
N SER A 31 -15.53 -22.58 10.97
CA SER A 31 -16.59 -21.79 11.63
C SER A 31 -16.23 -20.30 11.73
N THR A 32 -14.98 -20.00 12.12
CA THR A 32 -14.46 -18.63 12.22
C THR A 32 -14.37 -17.99 10.84
N LEU A 33 -13.81 -18.70 9.86
CA LEU A 33 -13.72 -18.21 8.49
C LEU A 33 -15.12 -17.91 7.91
N SER A 34 -16.09 -18.81 8.14
CA SER A 34 -17.45 -18.64 7.62
C SER A 34 -18.16 -17.41 8.20
N LEU A 35 -17.92 -17.10 9.48
CA LEU A 35 -18.42 -15.88 10.13
C LEU A 35 -17.87 -14.62 9.44
N ILE A 36 -16.56 -14.58 9.22
CA ILE A 36 -15.88 -13.44 8.57
C ILE A 36 -16.34 -13.28 7.13
N LEU A 37 -16.34 -14.37 6.35
CA LEU A 37 -16.72 -14.37 4.95
C LEU A 37 -18.17 -13.93 4.76
N ARG A 38 -19.09 -14.37 5.63
CA ARG A 38 -20.49 -13.91 5.57
C ARG A 38 -20.58 -12.40 5.71
N HIS A 39 -19.87 -11.82 6.68
CA HIS A 39 -19.88 -10.37 6.86
C HIS A 39 -19.26 -9.63 5.66
N PHE A 40 -18.18 -10.18 5.10
CA PHE A 40 -17.54 -9.58 3.92
C PHE A 40 -18.38 -9.70 2.65
N LEU A 41 -19.13 -10.80 2.49
CA LEU A 41 -20.10 -10.97 1.41
C LEU A 41 -21.25 -9.96 1.54
N GLU A 42 -21.77 -9.77 2.76
CA GLU A 42 -22.83 -8.78 3.05
C GLU A 42 -22.36 -7.34 2.73
N LEU A 43 -21.08 -7.04 2.99
CA LEU A 43 -20.49 -5.74 2.69
C LEU A 43 -19.99 -5.60 1.24
N GLY A 44 -20.03 -6.65 0.42
CA GLY A 44 -19.46 -6.65 -0.94
C GLY A 44 -17.94 -6.53 -0.99
N ILE A 45 -17.24 -6.76 0.12
CA ILE A 45 -15.77 -6.76 0.22
C ILE A 45 -15.18 -7.99 -0.48
N VAL A 46 -15.90 -9.12 -0.43
CA VAL A 46 -15.62 -10.34 -1.20
C VAL A 46 -16.88 -10.76 -1.94
N GLU A 47 -16.74 -11.52 -3.01
CA GLU A 47 -17.86 -12.11 -3.74
C GLU A 47 -17.58 -13.56 -4.11
N ARG A 48 -18.61 -14.27 -4.55
CA ARG A 48 -18.45 -15.64 -5.08
C ARG A 48 -18.00 -15.55 -6.53
N ALA A 49 -16.97 -16.31 -6.88
CA ALA A 49 -16.54 -16.47 -8.25
C ALA A 49 -17.67 -17.06 -9.12
N HIS A 50 -17.65 -16.74 -10.41
CA HIS A 50 -18.69 -17.11 -11.37
C HIS A 50 -18.93 -18.63 -11.48
N ASP A 51 -17.94 -19.45 -11.12
CA ASP A 51 -17.96 -20.92 -11.14
C ASP A 51 -18.43 -21.58 -9.81
N ARG A 52 -18.99 -20.77 -8.89
CA ARG A 52 -19.73 -21.14 -7.67
C ARG A 52 -18.93 -21.73 -6.50
N ALA A 53 -17.65 -22.08 -6.67
CA ALA A 53 -16.84 -22.64 -5.57
C ALA A 53 -15.81 -21.64 -5.00
N GLY A 54 -15.34 -20.69 -5.81
CA GLY A 54 -14.33 -19.71 -5.42
C GLY A 54 -14.89 -18.49 -4.68
N ILE A 55 -14.04 -17.88 -3.87
CA ILE A 55 -14.23 -16.56 -3.25
C ILE A 55 -13.16 -15.65 -3.83
N VAL A 56 -13.57 -14.46 -4.28
CA VAL A 56 -12.69 -13.42 -4.85
C VAL A 56 -12.90 -12.08 -4.14
N ILE A 57 -12.00 -11.12 -4.37
CA ILE A 57 -12.19 -9.74 -3.92
C ILE A 57 -13.41 -9.14 -4.63
N GLY A 58 -14.29 -8.54 -3.85
CA GLY A 58 -15.51 -7.90 -4.34
C GLY A 58 -15.30 -6.43 -4.68
N PRO A 59 -16.22 -5.84 -5.46
CA PRO A 59 -16.08 -4.47 -5.97
C PRO A 59 -16.12 -3.39 -4.88
N GLU A 60 -16.71 -3.65 -3.70
CA GLU A 60 -16.74 -2.63 -2.64
C GLU A 60 -15.34 -2.42 -2.03
N LEU A 61 -14.50 -3.46 -1.96
CA LEU A 61 -13.10 -3.28 -1.52
C LEU A 61 -12.31 -2.45 -2.52
N VAL A 62 -12.51 -2.68 -3.82
CA VAL A 62 -11.89 -1.89 -4.90
C VAL A 62 -12.34 -0.44 -4.83
N LYS A 63 -13.63 -0.19 -4.64
CA LYS A 63 -14.20 1.15 -4.49
C LYS A 63 -13.67 1.87 -3.24
N LEU A 64 -13.53 1.17 -2.11
CA LEU A 64 -12.91 1.73 -0.90
C LEU A 64 -11.44 2.09 -1.14
N ALA A 65 -10.67 1.19 -1.74
CA ALA A 65 -9.28 1.45 -2.12
C ALA A 65 -9.19 2.65 -3.08
N PHE A 66 -10.07 2.71 -4.09
CA PHE A 66 -10.12 3.82 -5.03
C PHE A 66 -10.48 5.14 -4.35
N ARG A 67 -11.43 5.15 -3.41
CA ARG A 67 -11.76 6.36 -2.62
C ARG A 67 -10.59 6.81 -1.75
N ILE A 68 -9.87 5.88 -1.14
CA ILE A 68 -8.66 6.19 -0.37
C ILE A 68 -7.61 6.81 -1.30
N VAL A 69 -7.29 6.15 -2.41
CA VAL A 69 -6.27 6.62 -3.38
C VAL A 69 -6.69 7.93 -4.05
N SER A 70 -7.95 8.10 -4.40
CA SER A 70 -8.50 9.34 -5.00
C SER A 70 -8.50 10.50 -4.00
N ASN A 71 -8.63 10.20 -2.71
CA ASN A 71 -8.45 11.18 -1.65
C ASN A 71 -6.98 11.47 -1.35
N LEU A 72 -6.02 10.66 -1.81
CA LEU A 72 -4.60 11.00 -1.74
C LEU A 72 -4.29 12.01 -2.88
N GLN A 73 -4.23 13.30 -2.55
CA GLN A 73 -3.81 14.32 -3.51
C GLN A 73 -2.34 14.09 -3.94
N VAL A 74 -1.54 13.45 -3.10
CA VAL A 74 -0.09 13.30 -3.29
C VAL A 74 0.27 12.55 -4.59
N PRO A 75 -0.20 11.31 -4.87
CA PRO A 75 0.08 10.66 -6.16
C PRO A 75 -0.40 11.46 -7.37
N ARG A 76 -1.63 11.99 -7.30
CA ARG A 76 -2.23 12.73 -8.41
C ARG A 76 -1.45 13.98 -8.78
N VAL A 77 -1.05 14.76 -7.78
CA VAL A 77 -0.24 15.97 -7.96
C VAL A 77 1.20 15.62 -8.33
N ALA A 78 1.75 14.53 -7.78
CA ALA A 78 3.12 14.13 -8.05
C ALA A 78 3.33 13.57 -9.46
N ARG A 79 2.35 12.82 -10.01
CA ARG A 79 2.46 12.09 -11.30
C ARG A 79 3.16 12.88 -12.42
N PRO A 80 2.73 14.10 -12.82
CA PRO A 80 3.39 14.82 -13.92
C PRO A 80 4.86 15.16 -13.64
N HIS A 81 5.22 15.39 -12.37
CA HIS A 81 6.60 15.67 -11.96
C HIS A 81 7.45 14.39 -11.91
N LEU A 82 6.86 13.26 -11.55
CA LEU A 82 7.52 11.95 -11.62
C LEU A 82 7.79 11.55 -13.07
N GLU A 83 6.83 11.79 -13.97
CA GLU A 83 7.01 11.58 -15.42
C GLU A 83 8.09 12.47 -16.01
N TRP A 84 8.11 13.76 -15.64
CA TRP A 84 9.20 14.64 -16.02
C TRP A 84 10.54 14.11 -15.52
N LEU A 85 10.62 13.71 -14.26
CA LEU A 85 11.86 13.21 -13.67
C LEU A 85 12.32 11.92 -14.35
N ALA A 86 11.42 10.97 -14.62
CA ALA A 86 11.75 9.72 -15.31
C ALA A 86 12.27 9.96 -16.74
N ARG A 87 11.69 10.92 -17.47
CA ARG A 87 12.20 11.34 -18.79
C ARG A 87 13.59 11.98 -18.70
N GLU A 88 13.85 12.75 -17.65
CA GLU A 88 15.10 13.49 -17.45
C GLU A 88 16.26 12.64 -16.92
N THR A 89 15.97 11.50 -16.31
CA THR A 89 16.96 10.59 -15.73
C THR A 89 17.07 9.28 -16.48
N HIS A 90 16.05 8.92 -17.27
CA HIS A 90 15.86 7.62 -17.93
C HIS A 90 15.69 6.44 -16.96
N GLU A 91 15.49 6.71 -15.67
CA GLU A 91 15.39 5.70 -14.61
C GLU A 91 13.99 5.56 -14.05
N ASN A 92 13.77 4.44 -13.34
CA ASN A 92 12.56 4.24 -12.56
C ASN A 92 12.47 5.25 -11.41
N VAL A 93 11.34 5.96 -11.36
CA VAL A 93 11.02 6.92 -10.31
C VAL A 93 9.86 6.35 -9.48
N TYR A 94 10.03 6.38 -8.17
CA TYR A 94 9.05 5.90 -7.19
C TYR A 94 8.59 7.04 -6.31
N LEU A 95 7.32 6.97 -5.91
CA LEU A 95 6.75 7.80 -4.85
C LEU A 95 6.40 6.91 -3.67
N GLY A 96 6.91 7.26 -2.50
CA GLY A 96 6.62 6.52 -1.27
C GLY A 96 6.17 7.41 -0.13
N VAL A 97 5.40 6.83 0.77
CA VAL A 97 4.84 7.48 1.96
C VAL A 97 5.06 6.63 3.20
N GLN A 98 4.93 7.27 4.36
CA GLN A 98 4.88 6.58 5.63
C GLN A 98 3.50 5.94 5.83
N ASN A 99 3.47 4.67 6.23
CA ASN A 99 2.28 4.01 6.77
C ASN A 99 2.64 3.35 8.10
N GLY A 100 2.26 3.98 9.21
CA GLY A 100 2.67 3.55 10.54
C GLY A 100 4.20 3.56 10.68
N LEU A 101 4.79 2.40 10.96
CA LEU A 101 6.24 2.20 11.12
C LEU A 101 6.92 1.66 9.85
N LYS A 102 6.22 1.69 8.71
CA LYS A 102 6.71 1.20 7.41
C LYS A 102 6.70 2.30 6.35
N ALA A 103 7.55 2.15 5.34
CA ALA A 103 7.42 2.86 4.08
C ALA A 103 6.58 2.02 3.10
N ILE A 104 5.75 2.67 2.29
CA ILE A 104 4.99 2.04 1.20
C ILE A 104 5.20 2.86 -0.06
N TYR A 105 5.49 2.19 -1.17
CA TYR A 105 5.53 2.83 -2.48
C TYR A 105 4.14 2.81 -3.08
N ILE A 106 3.63 3.99 -3.43
CA ILE A 106 2.24 4.20 -3.84
C ILE A 106 2.13 4.62 -5.30
N ASP A 107 3.25 4.97 -5.94
CA ASP A 107 3.30 5.21 -7.37
C ASP A 107 4.69 4.90 -7.94
N ARG A 108 4.73 4.63 -9.24
CA ARG A 108 5.93 4.36 -10.02
C ARG A 108 5.74 4.91 -11.43
N VAL A 109 6.80 5.50 -11.98
CA VAL A 109 6.93 5.79 -13.41
C VAL A 109 8.18 5.10 -13.93
N ASP A 110 8.01 4.31 -14.99
CA ASP A 110 9.10 3.56 -15.61
C ASP A 110 10.00 4.47 -16.45
N GLY A 111 11.31 4.31 -16.28
CA GLY A 111 12.32 4.94 -17.11
C GLY A 111 12.67 4.09 -18.34
N THR A 112 13.05 4.73 -19.43
CA THR A 112 13.32 4.07 -20.73
C THR A 112 14.53 3.14 -20.73
N GLU A 113 15.52 3.39 -19.86
CA GLU A 113 16.77 2.61 -19.80
C GLU A 113 16.89 1.76 -18.53
N SER A 114 15.83 1.71 -17.73
CA SER A 114 15.88 1.07 -16.44
C SER A 114 15.83 -0.46 -16.56
N VAL A 115 16.80 -1.12 -15.92
CA VAL A 115 16.71 -2.56 -15.69
C VAL A 115 15.47 -2.83 -14.84
N ARG A 116 14.68 -3.84 -15.21
CA ARG A 116 13.46 -4.21 -14.50
C ARG A 116 13.78 -4.74 -13.10
N VAL A 117 13.86 -3.84 -12.13
CA VAL A 117 13.78 -4.19 -10.71
C VAL A 117 12.30 -4.26 -10.33
N ASN A 118 11.87 -5.45 -9.90
CA ASN A 118 10.48 -5.65 -9.48
C ASN A 118 10.29 -5.14 -8.03
N VAL A 119 10.13 -3.82 -7.91
CA VAL A 119 9.72 -3.21 -6.65
C VAL A 119 8.19 -3.15 -6.63
N GLU A 120 7.59 -3.99 -5.79
CA GLU A 120 6.15 -4.09 -5.61
C GLU A 120 5.56 -2.84 -4.95
N LEU A 121 4.52 -2.27 -5.57
CA LEU A 121 3.73 -1.17 -5.00
C LEU A 121 2.79 -1.70 -3.92
N GLY A 122 2.56 -0.91 -2.87
CA GLY A 122 1.69 -1.29 -1.75
C GLY A 122 2.36 -2.17 -0.69
N ALA A 123 3.45 -2.86 -1.03
CA ALA A 123 4.18 -3.72 -0.09
C ALA A 123 4.88 -2.89 1.01
N PRO A 124 4.72 -3.23 2.30
CA PRO A 124 5.39 -2.54 3.40
C PRO A 124 6.88 -2.83 3.42
N ARG A 125 7.69 -1.79 3.63
CA ARG A 125 9.14 -1.87 3.77
C ARG A 125 9.62 -1.29 5.09
N PRO A 126 10.68 -1.83 5.71
CA PRO A 126 11.25 -1.24 6.92
C PRO A 126 11.75 0.19 6.67
N LEU A 127 11.47 1.09 7.63
CA LEU A 127 11.91 2.48 7.50
C LEU A 127 13.44 2.61 7.53
N HIS A 128 14.15 1.78 8.30
CA HIS A 128 15.61 1.89 8.44
C HIS A 128 16.40 1.38 7.23
N ALA A 129 15.81 0.51 6.41
CA ALA A 129 16.52 -0.21 5.35
C ALA A 129 16.30 0.38 3.95
N THR A 130 15.47 1.41 3.78
CA THR A 130 15.15 2.00 2.47
C THR A 130 15.55 3.47 2.41
N ALA A 131 15.85 3.97 1.21
CA ALA A 131 16.15 5.40 1.03
C ALA A 131 14.97 6.27 1.49
N ILE A 132 13.75 6.02 1.00
CA ILE A 132 12.55 6.75 1.44
C ILE A 132 12.30 6.59 2.94
N GLY A 133 12.48 5.40 3.50
CA GLY A 133 12.28 5.16 4.92
C GLY A 133 13.24 5.97 5.80
N LYS A 134 14.54 5.97 5.47
CA LYS A 134 15.53 6.78 6.19
C LYS A 134 15.24 8.27 6.05
N LEU A 135 14.75 8.69 4.89
CA LEU A 135 14.31 10.07 4.68
C LEU A 135 13.11 10.45 5.57
N ILE A 136 12.11 9.57 5.67
CA ILE A 136 10.96 9.73 6.58
C ILE A 136 11.45 9.83 8.03
N LEU A 137 12.34 8.94 8.47
CA LEU A 137 12.89 8.97 9.82
C LEU A 137 13.69 10.25 10.10
N ALA A 138 14.46 10.72 9.13
CA ALA A 138 15.25 11.94 9.25
C ALA A 138 14.38 13.19 9.33
N CYS A 139 13.30 13.27 8.54
CA CYS A 139 12.42 14.43 8.47
C CYS A 139 11.22 14.39 9.44
N SER A 140 11.05 13.31 10.21
CA SER A 140 9.97 13.16 11.19
C SER A 140 10.43 13.47 12.62
N PRO A 141 9.49 13.67 13.56
CA PRO A 141 9.83 13.81 14.98
C PRO A 141 10.62 12.60 15.50
N PRO A 142 11.56 12.79 16.45
CA PRO A 142 12.38 11.71 17.01
C PRO A 142 11.58 10.52 17.56
N SER A 143 10.36 10.76 18.03
CA SER A 143 9.45 9.73 18.54
C SER A 143 9.12 8.63 17.53
N LEU A 144 9.17 8.92 16.23
CA LEU A 144 8.97 7.90 15.20
C LEU A 144 10.12 6.87 15.20
N LEU A 145 11.36 7.34 15.28
CA LEU A 145 12.52 6.44 15.34
C LEU A 145 12.48 5.61 16.62
N ASP A 146 12.15 6.22 17.76
CA ASP A 146 12.05 5.49 19.02
C ASP A 146 10.94 4.41 18.97
N ALA A 147 9.82 4.69 18.29
CA ALA A 147 8.77 3.70 18.05
C ALA A 147 9.26 2.55 17.14
N VAL A 148 10.00 2.84 16.06
CA VAL A 148 10.60 1.82 15.19
C VAL A 148 11.55 0.93 15.98
N LEU A 149 12.48 1.52 16.74
CA LEU A 149 13.45 0.77 17.53
C LEU A 149 12.80 -0.14 18.57
N ARG A 150 11.72 0.34 19.21
CA ARG A 150 11.01 -0.41 20.26
C ARG A 150 10.10 -1.52 19.72
N ILE A 151 9.42 -1.28 18.59
CA ILE A 151 8.34 -2.17 18.12
C ILE A 151 8.84 -3.10 17.00
N ASP A 152 9.51 -2.55 16.00
CA ASP A 152 9.95 -3.29 14.82
C ASP A 152 11.40 -3.77 14.93
N GLY A 153 12.22 -3.08 15.74
CA GLY A 153 13.66 -3.26 15.75
C GLY A 153 14.31 -2.85 14.42
N LEU A 154 15.52 -3.37 14.18
CA LEU A 154 16.28 -3.14 12.96
C LEU A 154 16.67 -4.48 12.31
N PRO A 155 15.70 -5.24 11.76
CA PRO A 155 16.00 -6.53 11.16
C PRO A 155 16.96 -6.38 9.97
N ALA A 156 17.88 -7.34 9.83
CA ALA A 156 18.79 -7.41 8.68
C ALA A 156 18.04 -7.96 7.46
N MET A 157 17.93 -7.16 6.39
CA MET A 157 17.37 -7.61 5.11
C MET A 157 18.47 -8.15 4.18
N THR A 158 19.66 -7.57 4.30
CA THR A 158 20.88 -7.91 3.56
C THR A 158 22.10 -7.74 4.47
N PRO A 159 23.29 -8.19 4.04
CA PRO A 159 24.54 -7.90 4.77
C PRO A 159 24.88 -6.41 4.92
N HIS A 160 24.25 -5.55 4.12
CA HIS A 160 24.47 -4.11 4.11
C HIS A 160 23.51 -3.32 5.01
N THR A 161 22.43 -3.96 5.49
CA THR A 161 21.43 -3.30 6.32
C THR A 161 22.03 -2.70 7.59
N ILE A 162 21.70 -1.45 7.91
CA ILE A 162 22.10 -0.81 9.17
C ILE A 162 21.27 -1.40 10.32
N THR A 163 21.87 -2.26 11.13
CA THR A 163 21.20 -2.90 12.29
C THR A 163 21.59 -2.31 13.65
N ASP A 164 22.58 -1.41 13.68
CA ASP A 164 23.00 -0.68 14.88
C ASP A 164 22.22 0.65 15.01
N PRO A 165 21.44 0.86 16.10
CA PRO A 165 20.72 2.10 16.35
C PRO A 165 21.61 3.36 16.37
N THR A 166 22.84 3.25 16.87
CA THR A 166 23.79 4.38 16.94
C THR A 166 24.25 4.77 15.55
N ARG A 167 24.61 3.77 14.73
CA ARG A 167 24.94 3.99 13.31
C ARG A 167 23.75 4.57 12.54
N LEU A 168 22.53 4.08 12.78
CA LEU A 168 21.34 4.61 12.14
C LEU A 168 21.11 6.07 12.52
N ARG A 169 21.22 6.46 13.79
CA ARG A 169 21.06 7.86 14.23
C ARG A 169 22.02 8.80 13.51
N ARG A 170 23.30 8.42 13.39
CA ARG A 170 24.30 9.19 12.62
C ARG A 170 23.94 9.32 11.15
N GLU A 171 23.52 8.22 10.50
CA GLU A 171 23.06 8.28 9.11
C GLU A 171 21.87 9.23 8.94
N LEU A 172 20.92 9.24 9.88
CA LEU A 172 19.76 10.13 9.82
C LEU A 172 20.15 11.60 10.02
N GLU A 173 21.16 11.90 10.85
CA GLU A 173 21.74 13.24 10.97
C GLU A 173 22.38 13.70 9.66
N GLU A 174 23.12 12.81 8.99
CA GLU A 174 23.68 13.06 7.68
C GLU A 174 22.61 13.32 6.61
N VAL A 175 21.53 12.55 6.62
CA VAL A 175 20.36 12.77 5.76
C VAL A 175 19.76 14.17 5.98
N ARG A 176 19.59 14.60 7.23
CA ARG A 176 19.11 15.96 7.54
C ARG A 176 20.05 17.04 7.01
N ARG A 177 21.36 16.83 7.15
CA ARG A 177 22.40 17.77 6.72
C ARG A 177 22.45 17.93 5.20
N ARG A 178 22.40 16.82 4.45
CA ARG A 178 22.51 16.82 2.97
C ARG A 178 21.17 17.04 2.24
N GLY A 179 20.04 16.83 2.92
CA GLY A 179 18.70 17.04 2.36
C GLY A 179 18.18 15.88 1.47
N PHE A 180 18.90 14.76 1.42
CA PHE A 180 18.52 13.55 0.71
C PHE A 180 19.04 12.32 1.45
N SER A 181 18.49 11.15 1.13
CA SER A 181 18.96 9.87 1.66
C SER A 181 19.42 8.94 0.55
N THR A 182 20.23 7.95 0.91
CA THR A 182 20.70 6.89 0.02
C THR A 182 20.41 5.53 0.65
N SER A 183 20.31 4.49 -0.17
CA SER A 183 20.26 3.09 0.28
C SER A 183 21.19 2.29 -0.61
N ASP A 184 22.23 1.72 -0.01
CA ASP A 184 23.30 1.03 -0.74
C ASP A 184 23.15 -0.48 -0.57
N GLY A 185 22.09 -1.06 -1.15
CA GLY A 185 21.78 -2.49 -1.00
C GLY A 185 21.15 -2.87 0.34
N GLU A 186 20.70 -1.89 1.14
CA GLU A 186 20.24 -2.13 2.52
C GLU A 186 18.93 -2.93 2.63
N ASN A 187 18.00 -2.80 1.66
CA ASN A 187 16.72 -3.51 1.66
C ASN A 187 16.66 -4.64 0.61
N ILE A 188 17.31 -4.46 -0.53
CA ILE A 188 17.45 -5.48 -1.58
C ILE A 188 18.91 -5.46 -2.00
N ASP A 189 19.56 -6.61 -1.95
CA ASP A 189 20.99 -6.70 -2.27
C ASP A 189 21.23 -6.35 -3.75
N GLY A 190 22.30 -5.62 -4.01
CA GLY A 190 22.60 -5.07 -5.35
C GLY A 190 21.67 -3.95 -5.85
N LEU A 191 20.73 -3.46 -5.03
CA LEU A 191 19.85 -2.34 -5.38
C LEU A 191 20.25 -1.04 -4.66
N TYR A 192 20.54 -0.01 -5.44
CA TYR A 192 20.96 1.30 -4.95
C TYR A 192 19.87 2.31 -5.18
N ALA A 193 19.65 3.19 -4.20
CA ALA A 193 18.59 4.18 -4.29
C ALA A 193 19.01 5.52 -3.69
N ILE A 194 18.47 6.59 -4.26
CA ILE A 194 18.53 7.95 -3.71
C ILE A 194 17.10 8.44 -3.53
N ALA A 195 16.82 9.15 -2.42
CA ALA A 195 15.51 9.74 -2.18
C ALA A 195 15.58 11.17 -1.66
N VAL A 196 14.59 11.98 -2.06
CA VAL A 196 14.42 13.38 -1.63
C VAL A 196 13.03 13.62 -1.03
N PRO A 197 12.89 14.54 -0.06
CA PRO A 197 11.65 14.70 0.68
C PRO A 197 10.69 15.66 -0.03
N VAL A 198 9.41 15.30 -0.05
CA VAL A 198 8.30 16.21 -0.38
C VAL A 198 7.77 16.74 0.95
N ILE A 199 7.92 18.05 1.18
CA ILE A 199 7.60 18.70 2.45
C ILE A 199 6.49 19.72 2.25
N VAL A 200 5.39 19.57 2.97
CA VAL A 200 4.27 20.50 2.96
C VAL A 200 4.08 21.03 4.37
N ARG A 201 4.09 22.36 4.53
CA ARG A 201 3.94 23.05 5.82
C ARG A 201 4.88 22.50 6.91
N GLY A 202 6.13 22.25 6.55
CA GLY A 202 7.17 21.76 7.47
C GLY A 202 7.06 20.26 7.82
N ARG A 203 6.14 19.50 7.21
CA ARG A 203 5.99 18.06 7.42
C ARG A 203 6.32 17.29 6.16
N ILE A 204 7.06 16.19 6.29
CA ILE A 204 7.25 15.26 5.19
C ILE A 204 5.92 14.54 4.89
N VAL A 205 5.47 14.63 3.64
CA VAL A 205 4.23 13.98 3.19
C VAL A 205 4.50 12.83 2.22
N ALA A 206 5.67 12.82 1.57
CA ALA A 206 6.15 11.74 0.72
C ALA A 206 7.67 11.84 0.50
N GLY A 207 8.25 10.79 -0.07
CA GLY A 207 9.59 10.78 -0.66
C GLY A 207 9.53 10.42 -2.13
N ILE A 208 10.37 11.06 -2.94
CA ILE A 208 10.62 10.67 -4.34
C ILE A 208 11.93 9.90 -4.36
N CYS A 209 11.96 8.75 -5.03
CA CYS A 209 13.11 7.87 -5.06
C CYS A 209 13.45 7.46 -6.49
N ILE A 210 14.74 7.40 -6.79
CA ILE A 210 15.26 6.71 -7.97
C ILE A 210 16.00 5.47 -7.48
N SER A 211 15.72 4.32 -8.08
CA SER A 211 16.37 3.05 -7.74
C SER A 211 17.00 2.44 -8.98
N VAL A 212 18.21 1.92 -8.84
CA VAL A 212 19.01 1.34 -9.93
C VAL A 212 19.79 0.13 -9.43
N PRO A 213 19.85 -0.97 -10.20
CA PRO A 213 20.74 -2.08 -9.87
C PRO A 213 22.18 -1.69 -10.15
N GLY A 214 23.14 -2.28 -9.44
CA GLY A 214 24.55 -2.00 -9.70
C GLY A 214 25.51 -2.60 -8.67
N SER A 215 26.66 -1.96 -8.54
CA SER A 215 27.73 -2.32 -7.61
C SER A 215 27.94 -1.25 -6.52
N PRO A 216 28.59 -1.62 -5.39
CA PRO A 216 28.90 -0.67 -4.31
C PRO A 216 29.72 0.50 -4.85
N GLY A 217 29.43 1.72 -4.39
CA GLY A 217 30.03 2.94 -4.93
C GLY A 217 29.13 3.71 -5.91
N LEU A 218 27.92 3.22 -6.16
CA LEU A 218 26.84 3.98 -6.80
C LEU A 218 26.23 5.08 -5.90
N GLN A 219 26.95 5.48 -4.85
CA GLN A 219 26.79 6.78 -4.16
C GLN A 219 26.94 7.99 -5.12
N THR A 220 27.22 7.74 -6.40
CA THR A 220 27.77 8.64 -7.43
C THR A 220 26.77 9.14 -8.47
N ARG A 221 25.46 9.10 -8.20
CA ARG A 221 24.52 9.99 -8.91
C ARG A 221 23.89 11.10 -8.05
N PRO A 222 24.66 11.85 -7.22
CA PRO A 222 24.24 13.18 -6.75
C PRO A 222 23.81 14.08 -7.90
N ARG A 223 24.25 13.81 -9.14
CA ARG A 223 23.77 14.48 -10.35
C ARG A 223 22.24 14.54 -10.47
N TRP A 224 21.54 13.55 -9.93
CA TRP A 224 20.08 13.54 -9.91
C TRP A 224 19.48 14.33 -8.76
N ALA A 225 20.18 14.45 -7.63
CA ALA A 225 19.67 15.13 -6.45
C ALA A 225 19.14 16.54 -6.78
N PRO A 226 19.82 17.40 -7.58
CA PRO A 226 19.25 18.66 -8.01
C PRO A 226 17.93 18.53 -8.78
N LYS A 227 17.84 17.60 -9.73
CA LYS A 227 16.60 17.37 -10.52
C LYS A 227 15.47 16.82 -9.62
N MET A 228 15.80 15.90 -8.74
CA MET A 228 14.87 15.31 -7.78
C MET A 228 14.36 16.36 -6.79
N LEU A 229 15.25 17.16 -6.19
CA LEU A 229 14.89 18.25 -5.28
C LEU A 229 13.99 19.28 -5.98
N LYS A 230 14.29 19.61 -7.24
CA LYS A 230 13.44 20.48 -8.06
C LYS A 230 12.04 19.89 -8.26
N ALA A 231 11.94 18.59 -8.56
CA ALA A 231 10.65 17.90 -8.66
C ALA A 231 9.91 17.92 -7.31
N ALA A 232 10.59 17.59 -6.21
CA ALA A 232 10.01 17.60 -4.87
C ALA A 232 9.49 18.98 -4.44
N GLN A 233 10.23 20.05 -4.76
CA GLN A 233 9.81 21.44 -4.51
C GLN A 233 8.57 21.82 -5.31
N ARG A 234 8.48 21.41 -6.58
CA ARG A 234 7.28 21.64 -7.41
C ARG A 234 6.07 20.90 -6.85
N ILE A 235 6.23 19.62 -6.51
CA ILE A 235 5.18 18.81 -5.89
C ILE A 235 4.72 19.46 -4.57
N SER A 236 5.66 19.87 -3.72
CA SER A 236 5.36 20.52 -2.44
C SER A 236 4.55 21.80 -2.61
N ARG A 237 4.89 22.61 -3.61
CA ARG A 237 4.16 23.85 -3.96
C ARG A 237 2.75 23.55 -4.43
N ASP A 238 2.61 22.61 -5.35
CA ASP A 238 1.31 22.26 -5.95
C ASP A 238 0.37 21.64 -4.91
N LEU A 239 0.91 20.83 -3.98
CA LEU A 239 0.17 20.29 -2.84
C LEU A 239 -0.23 21.36 -1.83
N THR A 240 0.58 22.40 -1.64
CA THR A 240 0.25 23.51 -0.75
C THR A 240 -0.89 24.35 -1.33
N ALA A 241 -0.91 24.52 -2.65
CA ALA A 241 -1.98 25.22 -3.37
C ALA A 241 -3.31 24.44 -3.42
N HIS A 242 -3.25 23.11 -3.26
CA HIS A 242 -4.40 22.21 -3.24
C HIS A 242 -4.45 21.42 -1.92
N PRO A 243 -4.74 22.08 -0.79
CA PRO A 243 -4.68 21.44 0.52
C PRO A 243 -5.62 20.23 0.58
N GLN A 244 -5.08 19.13 1.11
CA GLN A 244 -5.90 18.01 1.56
C GLN A 244 -6.85 18.52 2.66
N PRO A 245 -8.14 18.11 2.69
CA PRO A 245 -8.85 18.08 3.95
C PRO A 245 -8.08 17.13 4.88
N ASP A 246 -7.76 17.57 6.09
CA ASP A 246 -6.87 16.86 7.01
C ASP A 246 -7.25 15.38 7.12
N GLY A 247 -6.28 14.51 6.82
CA GLY A 247 -6.41 13.06 6.86
C GLY A 247 -6.44 12.50 8.28
N SER A 248 -7.17 13.12 9.20
CA SER A 248 -7.64 12.37 10.37
C SER A 248 -8.48 11.22 9.82
N ALA A 249 -7.95 10.00 9.92
CA ALA A 249 -8.71 8.80 9.59
C ALA A 249 -10.11 8.91 10.24
N PRO A 250 -11.20 8.61 9.52
CA PRO A 250 -12.51 8.58 10.14
C PRO A 250 -12.42 7.66 11.36
N SER A 251 -12.88 8.17 12.51
CA SER A 251 -12.95 7.38 13.73
C SER A 251 -13.78 6.12 13.43
N PRO A 252 -13.52 4.97 14.08
CA PRO A 252 -14.22 3.71 13.81
C PRO A 252 -15.76 3.74 13.96
N GLY A 253 -16.35 4.87 14.35
CA GLY A 253 -17.78 5.04 14.62
C GLY A 253 -18.65 5.43 13.41
N ASP A 254 -18.10 5.85 12.27
CA ASP A 254 -18.90 6.37 11.14
C ASP A 254 -19.37 5.28 10.15
N PHE A 255 -19.09 4.01 10.44
CA PHE A 255 -19.56 2.89 9.64
C PHE A 255 -21.04 2.59 9.94
N ARG A 256 -21.95 3.31 9.30
CA ARG A 256 -23.38 2.94 9.24
C ARG A 256 -23.62 2.06 8.02
N PRO A 257 -23.90 0.75 8.17
CA PRO A 257 -24.30 -0.07 7.03
C PRO A 257 -25.60 0.48 6.44
N ALA A 258 -25.64 0.63 5.12
CA ALA A 258 -26.87 0.95 4.42
C ALA A 258 -27.90 -0.15 4.71
N ARG A 259 -29.06 0.23 5.25
CA ARG A 259 -30.15 -0.73 5.52
C ARG A 259 -30.54 -1.40 4.20
N PRO A 260 -30.68 -2.73 4.14
CA PRO A 260 -31.18 -3.40 2.95
C PRO A 260 -32.60 -2.88 2.68
N ARG A 261 -32.84 -2.42 1.44
CA ARG A 261 -34.19 -2.08 0.97
C ARG A 261 -35.07 -3.32 1.14
N ALA A 262 -36.15 -3.17 1.90
CA ALA A 262 -37.16 -4.20 2.06
C ALA A 262 -37.67 -4.61 0.68
N THR A 263 -37.44 -5.87 0.30
CA THR A 263 -38.09 -6.49 -0.83
C THR A 263 -39.57 -6.67 -0.47
N THR A 264 -40.43 -5.86 -1.06
CA THR A 264 -41.89 -6.05 -1.04
C THR A 264 -42.21 -7.44 -1.58
N ARG A 265 -42.57 -8.36 -0.67
CA ARG A 265 -43.23 -9.63 -1.01
C ARG A 265 -44.59 -9.34 -1.63
N GLY A 266 -44.75 -9.67 -2.92
CA GLY A 266 -46.06 -9.79 -3.56
C GLY A 266 -46.83 -11.02 -3.01
N PRO A 267 -48.18 -11.00 -3.02
CA PRO A 267 -48.97 -11.98 -2.27
C PRO A 267 -49.02 -13.35 -2.96
N ALA A 268 -49.09 -14.37 -2.12
CA ALA A 268 -49.16 -15.78 -2.46
C ALA A 268 -50.44 -16.15 -3.24
N ARG A 269 -50.29 -16.89 -4.34
CA ARG A 269 -51.38 -17.67 -4.92
C ARG A 269 -51.32 -19.11 -4.40
N ARG A 270 -52.20 -19.40 -3.45
CA ARG A 270 -52.67 -20.75 -3.13
C ARG A 270 -53.45 -21.30 -4.34
N ARG A 271 -53.12 -22.50 -4.81
CA ARG A 271 -54.12 -23.45 -5.32
C ARG A 271 -53.79 -24.85 -4.81
N ALA A 272 -54.83 -25.44 -4.24
CA ALA A 272 -54.82 -26.69 -3.51
C ALA A 272 -54.77 -27.90 -4.44
N SER A 273 -54.20 -28.97 -3.91
CA SER A 273 -54.28 -30.35 -4.37
C SER A 273 -55.70 -30.91 -4.23
N ALA A 274 -56.14 -31.67 -5.23
CA ALA A 274 -57.08 -32.79 -5.03
C ALA A 274 -56.63 -33.95 -5.93
N ARG A 275 -56.25 -35.05 -5.29
CA ARG A 275 -56.15 -36.40 -5.88
C ARG A 275 -57.56 -36.96 -6.04
N SER A 276 -57.81 -37.74 -7.10
CA SER A 276 -58.14 -39.18 -7.04
C SER A 276 -58.80 -39.70 -8.32
N GLU A 277 -58.19 -40.75 -8.87
CA GLU A 277 -58.81 -42.00 -9.37
C GLU A 277 -59.77 -42.04 -10.59
N SER A 278 -59.29 -42.77 -11.62
CA SER A 278 -59.88 -43.98 -12.21
C SER A 278 -61.40 -44.03 -12.49
N ARG A 279 -61.77 -44.11 -13.79
CA ARG A 279 -62.53 -45.24 -14.39
C ARG A 279 -62.93 -44.98 -15.86
N ARG A 280 -62.70 -46.00 -16.68
CA ARG A 280 -63.48 -46.54 -17.84
C ARG A 280 -64.00 -45.59 -18.92
N GLY A 281 -63.73 -45.98 -20.17
CA GLY A 281 -64.36 -45.48 -21.40
C GLY A 281 -63.45 -45.74 -22.58
#